data_AF-A0A355RY77-F1
#
_entry.id   AF-A0A355RY77-F1
#
_cell.length_a   1.000
_cell.length_b   1.000
_cell.length_c   1.000
_cell.angle_alpha   90.00
_cell.angle_beta   90.00
_cell.angle_gamma   90.00
#
_symmetry.space_group_name_H-M   'P 1'
#
loop_
_entity.id
_entity.type
_entity.pdbx_description
1 polymer ?
#
loop_
_entity_poly.entity_id
_entity_poly.type
_entity_poly.pdbx_seq_one_letter_code
_entity_poly.pdbx_strand_id
1 'polypeptide(L)' 'TLEGTIRPGDITLFRLQGSADCTLRSYVAEGEVIDVNPNSFGSIGVFAVNEMARFYRHVLIEKGYPHHAGIAFKHAG' A
#
# COMPACT_ATOMS: atom_id res chain seq x y z
N THR A 1 5.93 10.23 -18.06
CA THR A 1 6.06 9.29 -16.93
C THR A 1 7.50 9.30 -16.49
N LEU A 2 7.76 9.35 -15.18
CA LEU A 2 9.11 9.14 -14.66
C LEU A 2 9.35 7.63 -14.59
N GLU A 3 10.50 7.18 -15.05
CA GLU A 3 10.85 5.75 -15.10
C GLU A 3 11.85 5.39 -14.02
N GLY A 4 11.61 4.27 -13.34
CA GLY A 4 12.50 3.76 -12.32
C GLY A 4 11.89 2.65 -11.50
N THR A 5 12.71 1.69 -11.09
CA THR A 5 12.31 0.68 -10.11
C THR A 5 12.47 1.26 -8.71
N ILE A 6 11.43 1.16 -7.89
CA ILE A 6 11.48 1.59 -6.49
C ILE A 6 12.46 0.67 -5.75
N ARG A 7 13.37 1.28 -4.99
CA ARG A 7 14.42 0.54 -4.27
C ARG A 7 13.80 -0.38 -3.20
N PRO A 8 14.36 -1.58 -3.00
CA PRO A 8 13.97 -2.46 -1.89
C PRO A 8 14.12 -1.78 -0.53
N GLY A 9 13.27 -2.16 0.43
CA GLY A 9 13.33 -1.67 1.80
C GLY A 9 11.97 -1.51 2.48
N ASP A 10 12.01 -1.11 3.75
CA ASP A 10 10.83 -1.00 4.60
C ASP A 10 9.83 0.05 4.12
N ILE A 11 8.54 -0.28 4.24
CA ILE A 11 7.44 0.64 3.95
C ILE A 11 6.35 0.61 5.01
N THR A 12 5.67 1.74 5.11
CA THR A 12 4.35 1.84 5.74
C THR A 12 3.34 2.22 4.67
N LEU A 13 2.40 1.31 4.41
CA LEU A 13 1.23 1.51 3.56
C LEU A 13 0.12 2.12 4.43
N PHE A 14 -0.46 3.24 4.00
CA PHE A 14 -1.55 3.86 4.74
C PHE A 14 -2.62 4.45 3.84
N ARG A 15 -3.82 4.60 4.38
CA ARG A 15 -4.92 5.31 3.74
C ARG A 15 -5.65 6.16 4.77
N LEU A 16 -6.01 7.37 4.34
CA LEU A 16 -6.97 8.22 5.02
C LEU A 16 -8.05 8.61 4.02
N GLN A 17 -9.32 8.47 4.38
CA GLN A 17 -10.42 8.88 3.50
C GLN A 17 -11.69 9.23 4.27
N GLY A 18 -12.47 10.15 3.72
CA GLY A 18 -13.86 10.34 4.13
C GLY A 18 -14.79 9.34 3.44
N SER A 19 -15.84 8.92 4.14
CA SER A 19 -16.98 8.19 3.58
C SER A 19 -18.23 9.08 3.50
N ALA A 20 -19.23 8.64 2.73
CA ALA A 20 -20.47 9.40 2.49
C ALA A 20 -21.31 9.67 3.75
N ASP A 21 -21.09 8.89 4.81
CA ASP A 21 -21.64 9.06 6.16
C ASP A 21 -20.90 10.12 6.99
N CYS A 22 -20.09 10.97 6.35
CA CYS A 22 -19.24 11.98 6.97
C CYS A 22 -18.24 11.42 8.00
N THR A 23 -17.90 10.13 7.91
CA THR A 23 -16.91 9.49 8.80
C THR A 23 -15.54 9.47 8.15
N LEU A 24 -14.50 9.73 8.94
CA LEU A 24 -13.12 9.54 8.52
C LEU A 24 -12.68 8.11 8.84
N ARG A 25 -12.13 7.42 7.85
CA ARG A 25 -11.65 6.04 7.96
C ARG A 25 -10.19 5.96 7.55
N SER A 26 -9.43 5.13 8.26
CA SER A 26 -8.02 4.90 7.96
C SER A 26 -7.58 3.47 8.20
N TYR A 27 -6.51 3.09 7.52
CA TYR A 27 -5.71 1.92 7.87
C TYR A 27 -4.23 2.26 7.76
N VAL A 28 -3.42 1.50 8.49
CA VAL A 28 -1.96 1.50 8.43
C VAL A 28 -1.53 0.03 8.40
N ALA A 29 -0.56 -0.30 7.55
CA ALA A 29 0.04 -1.62 7.46
C ALA A 29 1.52 -1.48 7.12
N GLU A 30 2.38 -2.18 7.84
CA GLU A 30 3.81 -2.22 7.56
C GLU A 30 4.16 -3.39 6.64
N GLY A 31 5.24 -3.23 5.89
CA GLY A 31 5.68 -4.20 4.91
C GLY A 31 7.03 -3.81 4.31
N GLU A 32 7.29 -4.27 3.09
CA GLU A 32 8.54 -4.00 2.38
C GLU A 32 8.31 -3.86 0.87
N VAL A 33 9.21 -3.12 0.21
CA VAL A 33 9.44 -3.27 -1.23
C VAL A 33 10.36 -4.46 -1.42
N ILE A 34 9.88 -5.49 -2.14
CA ILE A 34 10.69 -6.69 -2.42
C ILE A 34 11.59 -6.47 -3.64
N ASP A 35 12.77 -7.09 -3.61
CA ASP A 35 13.75 -7.02 -4.70
C ASP A 35 13.37 -7.95 -5.85
N VAL A 36 12.46 -7.48 -6.71
CA VAL A 36 12.01 -8.21 -7.89
C VAL A 36 11.80 -7.27 -9.06
N ASN A 37 12.08 -7.75 -10.28
CA ASN A 37 11.74 -7.02 -11.49
C ASN A 37 10.20 -6.98 -11.66
N PRO A 38 9.57 -5.79 -11.66
CA PRO A 38 8.12 -5.66 -11.77
C PRO A 38 7.59 -5.98 -13.19
N ASN A 39 8.47 -6.17 -14.19
CA ASN A 39 8.12 -6.47 -15.58
C ASN A 39 7.10 -5.48 -16.17
N SER A 40 7.25 -4.20 -15.84
CA SER A 40 6.35 -3.11 -16.24
C SER A 40 7.15 -1.81 -16.42
N PHE A 41 6.48 -0.72 -16.79
CA PHE A 41 7.09 0.59 -17.05
C PHE A 41 6.59 1.68 -16.08
N GLY A 42 7.37 2.74 -15.92
CA GLY A 42 7.10 3.84 -15.00
C GLY A 42 7.86 3.75 -13.67
N SER A 43 7.40 4.48 -12.66
CA SER A 43 7.96 4.47 -11.30
C SER A 43 7.25 3.41 -10.46
N ILE A 44 7.75 2.17 -10.48
CA ILE A 44 7.02 1.00 -9.95
C ILE A 44 7.92 0.10 -9.09
N GLY A 45 7.31 -0.56 -8.11
CA GLY A 45 7.90 -1.62 -7.29
C GLY A 45 6.81 -2.56 -6.80
N VAL A 46 7.19 -3.70 -6.23
CA VAL A 46 6.25 -4.64 -5.61
C VAL A 46 6.28 -4.44 -4.11
N PHE A 47 5.16 -4.00 -3.55
CA PHE A 47 4.99 -3.75 -2.12
C PHE A 47 4.34 -4.98 -1.48
N ALA A 48 5.10 -5.70 -0.65
CA ALA A 48 4.61 -6.83 0.11
C ALA A 48 4.09 -6.33 1.47
N VAL A 49 2.87 -6.74 1.82
CA VAL A 49 2.27 -6.56 3.14
C VAL A 49 2.16 -7.94 3.78
N ASN A 50 2.53 -8.06 5.06
CA ASN A 50 2.41 -9.32 5.77
C ASN A 50 0.95 -9.80 5.77
N GLU A 51 0.73 -11.09 5.53
CA GLU A 51 -0.62 -11.67 5.39
C GLU A 51 -1.47 -10.96 4.32
N MET A 52 -0.89 -10.59 3.16
CA MET A 52 -1.57 -9.81 2.11
C MET A 52 -2.96 -10.33 1.75
N ALA A 53 -3.17 -11.66 1.70
CA ALA A 53 -4.48 -12.24 1.41
C ALA A 53 -5.54 -11.87 2.49
N ARG A 54 -5.16 -11.93 3.78
CA ARG A 54 -6.04 -11.53 4.89
C ARG A 54 -6.26 -10.03 4.91
N PHE A 55 -5.20 -9.24 4.69
CA PHE A 55 -5.29 -7.78 4.58
C PHE A 55 -6.25 -7.37 3.44
N TYR A 56 -6.07 -7.94 2.25
CA TYR A 56 -6.93 -7.69 1.10
C TYR A 56 -8.39 -8.02 1.40
N ARG A 57 -8.66 -9.21 1.95
CA ARG A 57 -10.02 -9.66 2.24
C ARG A 57 -10.70 -8.80 3.31
N HIS A 58 -10.08 -8.66 4.48
CA HIS A 58 -10.71 -8.13 5.68
C HIS A 58 -10.52 -6.62 5.87
N VAL A 59 -9.53 -6.03 5.21
CA VAL A 59 -9.32 -4.59 5.24
C VAL A 59 -9.86 -3.97 3.97
N LEU A 60 -9.33 -4.32 2.80
CA LEU A 60 -9.70 -3.59 1.56
C LEU A 60 -11.13 -3.88 1.13
N ILE A 61 -11.50 -5.15 0.97
CA ILE A 61 -12.82 -5.53 0.45
C ILE A 61 -13.90 -5.36 1.52
N GLU A 62 -13.74 -6.00 2.69
CA GLU A 62 -14.78 -6.01 3.73
C GLU A 62 -15.11 -4.61 4.27
N LYS A 63 -14.10 -3.72 4.40
CA LYS A 63 -14.31 -2.35 4.91
C LYS A 63 -14.50 -1.30 3.81
N GLY A 64 -14.44 -1.70 2.54
CA GLY A 64 -14.67 -0.84 1.38
C GLY A 64 -13.62 0.24 1.17
N TYR A 65 -12.33 -0.08 1.34
CA TYR A 65 -11.26 0.85 0.97
C TYR A 65 -10.95 0.76 -0.55
N PRO A 66 -10.71 1.89 -1.23
CA PRO A 66 -10.30 1.92 -2.62
C PRO A 66 -8.86 1.43 -2.77
N HIS A 67 -8.44 1.19 -4.02
CA HIS A 67 -7.14 0.59 -4.33
C HIS A 67 -5.94 1.55 -4.20
N HIS A 68 -6.16 2.88 -4.17
CA HIS A 68 -5.07 3.85 -3.98
C HIS A 68 -4.70 4.00 -2.50
N ALA A 69 -3.40 4.08 -2.22
CA ALA A 69 -2.85 4.25 -0.88
C ALA A 69 -1.62 5.18 -0.90
N GLY A 70 -1.25 5.69 0.26
CA GLY A 70 0.02 6.37 0.50
C GLY A 70 1.09 5.38 0.95
N ILE A 71 2.35 5.70 0.64
CA ILE A 71 3.53 4.94 1.02
C ILE A 71 4.51 5.87 1.76
N ALA A 72 4.97 5.45 2.93
CA ALA A 72 6.15 6.02 3.59
C ALA A 72 7.29 5.01 3.54
N PHE A 73 8.53 5.48 3.32
CA PHE A 73 9.72 4.63 3.13
C PHE A 73 10.48 4.35 4.42
N LYS A 74 9.76 3.86 5.45
CA LYS A 74 10.23 3.26 6.72
C LYS A 74 9.04 2.54 7.36
N HIS A 75 9.31 1.70 8.35
CA HIS A 75 8.32 1.34 9.38
C HIS A 75 8.10 2.55 10.30
N ALA A 76 6.92 3.15 10.20
CA ALA A 76 6.55 4.41 10.84
C ALA A 76 5.04 4.43 11.20
N GLY A 77 4.43 3.25 11.31
CA GLY A 77 3.01 3.05 11.55
C GLY A 77 2.60 3.05 13.01
#